data_AF-A0A3D0X875-F1
#
_entry.id   AF-A0A3D0X875-F1
#
_cell.length_a   1.000
_cell.length_b   1.000
_cell.length_c   1.000
_cell.angle_alpha   90.00
_cell.angle_beta   90.00
_cell.angle_gamma   90.00
#
_symmetry.space_group_name_H-M   'P 1'
#
loop_
_entity.id
_entity.type
_entity.pdbx_description
1 polymer ?
#
loop_
_entity_poly.entity_id
_entity_poly.type
_entity_poly.pdbx_seq_one_letter_code
_entity_poly.pdbx_strand_id
1 'polypeptide(L)'
;MINMKQYKPYQKILICILPFVSAVLFYFISIFVLKYITFPECPSFRFLHIYCPGCGMTRAAAALIHGDILLSLRQNLMLVLEIIIFAVYYLEFAIRAFGKPVRFPIHNIKLLYVFLAFLAIYSIARNFVPAIAPI
;
A
#
# COMPACT_ATOMS: atom_id res chain seq x y z
N MET A 1 26.50 12.35 6.72
CA MET A 1 26.32 11.77 8.07
C MET A 1 24.84 11.51 8.30
N ILE A 2 24.46 10.28 8.66
CA ILE A 2 23.06 9.95 9.02
C ILE A 2 22.86 10.44 10.45
N ASN A 3 22.09 11.52 10.65
CA ASN A 3 21.74 11.98 11.99
C ASN A 3 20.82 10.94 12.65
N MET A 4 21.26 10.40 13.78
CA MET A 4 20.56 9.36 14.52
C MET A 4 19.93 9.94 15.77
N LYS A 5 18.60 10.02 15.78
CA LYS A 5 17.84 10.43 16.95
C LYS A 5 17.90 9.32 18.00
N GLN A 6 18.28 9.66 19.23
CA GLN A 6 18.25 8.71 20.35
C GLN A 6 16.82 8.58 20.87
N TYR A 7 16.26 7.38 20.78
CA TYR A 7 14.91 7.07 21.26
C TYR A 7 14.94 6.51 22.68
N LYS A 8 14.06 7.03 23.54
CA LYS A 8 13.84 6.52 24.91
C LYS A 8 13.19 5.12 24.88
N PRO A 9 13.31 4.31 25.96
CA PRO A 9 12.78 2.94 25.99
C PRO A 9 11.30 2.83 25.62
N TYR A 10 10.45 3.71 26.16
CA TYR A 10 9.00 3.70 25.84
C TYR A 10 8.71 3.99 24.35
N GLN A 11 9.57 4.78 23.68
CA GLN A 11 9.39 5.06 22.25
C GLN A 11 9.73 3.84 21.41
N LYS A 12 10.73 3.04 21.80
CA LYS A 12 11.06 1.78 21.12
C LYS A 12 9.94 0.76 21.25
N ILE A 13 9.35 0.66 22.45
CA ILE A 13 8.15 -0.16 22.70
C ILE A 13 7.00 0.31 21.81
N LEU A 14 6.75 1.62 21.77
CA LEU A 14 5.69 2.18 20.92
C LEU A 14 5.93 1.90 19.44
N ILE A 15 7.17 2.03 18.95
CA ILE A 15 7.53 1.65 17.58
C ILE A 15 7.12 0.20 17.35
N CYS A 16 7.54 -0.75 18.18
CA CYS A 16 7.18 -2.15 17.95
C CYS A 16 5.67 -2.44 18.04
N ILE A 17 4.92 -1.81 18.96
CA ILE A 17 3.50 -2.15 19.21
C ILE A 17 2.54 -1.45 18.25
N LEU A 18 2.81 -0.18 17.91
CA LEU A 18 1.93 0.66 17.10
C LEU A 18 1.51 0.04 15.75
N PRO A 19 2.39 -0.60 14.94
CA PRO A 19 1.98 -1.16 13.66
C PRO A 19 0.95 -2.28 13.84
N PHE A 20 1.14 -3.16 14.83
CA PHE A 20 0.19 -4.25 15.08
C PHE A 20 -1.17 -3.72 15.56
N VAL A 21 -1.16 -2.76 16.49
CA VAL A 21 -2.40 -2.12 16.95
C VAL A 21 -3.10 -1.43 15.79
N SER A 22 -2.36 -0.68 14.95
CA SER A 22 -2.93 -0.02 13.78
C SER A 22 -3.48 -1.00 12.75
N ALA A 23 -2.83 -2.13 12.51
CA ALA A 23 -3.28 -3.15 11.58
C ALA A 23 -4.56 -3.84 12.07
N VAL A 24 -4.64 -4.16 13.36
CA VAL A 24 -5.83 -4.76 13.98
C VAL A 24 -7.01 -3.79 13.91
N LEU A 25 -6.80 -2.52 14.31
CA LEU A 25 -7.84 -1.49 14.21
C LEU A 25 -8.28 -1.30 12.76
N PHE A 26 -7.33 -1.18 11.83
CA PHE A 26 -7.62 -1.04 10.41
C PHE A 26 -8.44 -2.22 9.88
N TYR A 27 -8.11 -3.46 10.26
CA TYR A 27 -8.86 -4.65 9.87
C TYR A 27 -10.32 -4.60 10.33
N PHE A 28 -10.55 -4.31 11.62
CA PHE A 28 -11.92 -4.23 12.17
C PHE A 28 -12.73 -3.08 11.57
N ILE A 29 -12.13 -1.90 11.44
CA ILE A 29 -12.75 -0.74 10.79
C ILE A 29 -13.09 -1.10 9.34
N SER A 30 -12.17 -1.77 8.63
CA SER A 30 -12.41 -2.09 7.23
C SER A 30 -13.50 -3.14 7.06
N ILE A 31 -13.58 -4.18 7.92
CA ILE A 31 -14.72 -5.12 7.90
C ILE A 31 -16.03 -4.40 8.18
N PHE A 32 -16.05 -3.51 9.16
CA PHE A 32 -17.24 -2.70 9.45
C PHE A 32 -17.66 -1.88 8.23
N VAL A 33 -16.71 -1.14 7.61
CA VAL A 33 -16.96 -0.34 6.42
C VAL A 33 -17.46 -1.21 5.25
N LEU A 34 -16.78 -2.32 4.95
CA LEU A 34 -17.15 -3.20 3.84
C LEU A 34 -18.52 -3.86 4.04
N LYS A 35 -18.96 -4.04 5.30
CA LYS A 35 -20.26 -4.64 5.63
C LYS A 35 -21.41 -3.63 5.61
N TYR A 36 -21.18 -2.39 6.04
CA TYR A 36 -22.24 -1.40 6.27
C TYR A 36 -22.25 -0.23 5.29
N ILE A 37 -21.17 -0.02 4.52
CA ILE A 37 -21.06 1.08 3.56
C ILE A 37 -21.07 0.52 2.13
N THR A 38 -22.05 0.96 1.35
CA THR A 38 -22.10 0.66 -0.09
C THR A 38 -21.21 1.63 -0.85
N PHE A 39 -20.25 1.11 -1.61
CA PHE A 39 -19.40 1.92 -2.47
C PHE A 39 -20.14 2.31 -3.75
N PRO A 40 -20.07 3.59 -4.19
CA PRO A 40 -20.64 3.99 -5.46
C PRO A 40 -19.91 3.32 -6.63
N GLU A 41 -20.59 3.25 -7.78
CA GLU A 41 -19.97 2.84 -9.03
C GLU A 41 -18.81 3.78 -9.41
N CYS A 42 -17.78 3.24 -10.08
CA CYS A 42 -16.65 4.02 -10.55
C CYS A 42 -17.10 4.99 -11.66
N PRO A 43 -17.00 6.32 -11.47
CA PRO A 43 -17.42 7.28 -12.50
C PRO A 43 -16.61 7.14 -13.78
N SER A 44 -15.29 6.92 -13.67
CA SER A 44 -14.40 6.73 -14.82
C SER A 44 -14.82 5.53 -15.67
N PHE A 45 -15.20 4.43 -15.03
CA PHE A 45 -15.66 3.25 -15.77
C PHE A 45 -17.05 3.49 -16.36
N ARG A 46 -17.95 4.14 -15.63
CA ARG A 46 -19.32 4.42 -16.09
C ARG A 46 -19.37 5.35 -17.30
N PHE A 47 -18.53 6.39 -17.33
CA PHE A 47 -18.57 7.42 -18.39
C PHE A 47 -17.54 7.21 -19.49
N LEU A 48 -16.36 6.68 -19.16
CA LEU A 48 -15.24 6.55 -20.11
C LEU A 48 -14.91 5.08 -20.43
N HIS A 49 -15.53 4.12 -19.75
CA HIS A 49 -15.17 2.70 -19.84
C HIS A 49 -13.69 2.41 -19.54
N ILE A 50 -13.07 3.26 -18.72
CA ILE A 50 -11.67 3.14 -18.29
C ILE A 50 -11.63 2.75 -16.81
N TYR A 51 -10.80 1.76 -16.49
CA TYR A 51 -10.55 1.32 -15.12
C TYR A 51 -9.62 2.31 -14.42
N CYS A 52 -10.16 3.04 -13.45
CA CYS A 52 -9.38 3.91 -12.58
C CYS A 52 -8.54 3.08 -11.58
N PRO A 53 -7.22 3.34 -11.45
CA PRO A 53 -6.38 2.63 -10.50
C PRO A 53 -6.83 2.84 -9.04
N GLY A 54 -7.45 3.99 -8.74
CA GLY A 54 -8.00 4.28 -7.40
C GLY A 54 -9.12 3.33 -6.99
N CYS A 55 -10.18 3.23 -7.80
CA CYS A 55 -11.30 2.30 -7.49
C CYS A 55 -10.84 0.83 -7.48
N GLY A 56 -9.85 0.47 -8.31
CA GLY A 56 -9.23 -0.85 -8.29
C GLY A 56 -8.48 -1.15 -6.99
N MET A 57 -7.81 -0.16 -6.38
CA MET A 57 -7.16 -0.32 -5.08
C MET A 57 -8.18 -0.64 -3.98
N THR A 58 -9.35 -0.01 -3.97
CA THR A 58 -10.40 -0.30 -2.98
C THR A 58 -10.89 -1.75 -3.08
N ARG A 59 -11.11 -2.26 -4.31
CA ARG A 59 -11.49 -3.66 -4.53
C ARG A 59 -10.37 -4.63 -4.15
N ALA A 60 -9.12 -4.29 -4.46
CA ALA A 60 -7.95 -5.06 -4.07
C ALA A 60 -7.83 -5.15 -2.54
N ALA A 61 -8.05 -4.04 -1.83
CA ALA A 61 -8.02 -3.99 -0.37
C ALA A 61 -9.17 -4.82 0.22
N ALA A 62 -10.38 -4.72 -0.34
CA ALA A 62 -11.51 -5.54 0.09
C ALA A 62 -11.22 -7.04 -0.05
N ALA A 63 -10.67 -7.47 -1.18
CA ALA A 63 -10.26 -8.86 -1.37
C ALA A 63 -9.18 -9.29 -0.34
N LEU A 64 -8.18 -8.43 -0.11
CA LEU A 64 -7.12 -8.70 0.86
C LEU A 64 -7.64 -8.84 2.30
N ILE A 65 -8.60 -8.01 2.71
CA ILE A 65 -9.23 -8.07 4.04
C ILE A 65 -10.01 -9.37 4.23
N HIS A 66 -10.63 -9.89 3.17
CA HIS A 66 -11.30 -11.19 3.20
C HIS A 66 -10.33 -12.38 3.06
N GLY A 67 -9.02 -12.13 2.92
CA GLY A 67 -7.98 -13.15 2.80
C GLY A 67 -7.74 -13.66 1.38
N ASP A 68 -8.39 -13.09 0.36
CA ASP A 68 -8.18 -13.47 -1.04
C ASP A 68 -7.05 -12.66 -1.68
N ILE A 69 -5.84 -13.16 -1.49
CA ILE A 69 -4.60 -12.53 -2.00
C ILE A 69 -4.56 -12.54 -3.53
N LEU A 70 -5.02 -13.63 -4.15
CA LEU A 70 -4.94 -13.79 -5.61
C LEU A 70 -5.91 -12.84 -6.30
N LEU A 71 -7.13 -12.72 -5.77
CA LEU A 71 -8.09 -11.72 -6.22
C LEU A 71 -7.58 -10.31 -5.98
N SER A 72 -6.97 -10.03 -4.82
CA SER A 72 -6.38 -8.72 -4.51
C SER A 72 -5.35 -8.28 -5.58
N LEU A 73 -4.42 -9.18 -5.92
CA LEU A 73 -3.42 -8.95 -6.96
C LEU A 73 -4.06 -8.72 -8.34
N ARG A 74 -5.10 -9.48 -8.67
CA ARG A 74 -5.85 -9.34 -9.93
C ARG A 74 -6.60 -8.02 -10.01
N GLN A 75 -7.11 -7.51 -8.88
CA GLN A 75 -7.79 -6.23 -8.80
C GLN A 75 -6.82 -5.05 -8.94
N ASN A 76 -5.70 -5.08 -8.22
CA ASN A 76 -4.66 -4.07 -8.35
C ASN A 76 -3.33 -4.51 -7.73
N LEU A 77 -2.31 -4.71 -8.58
CA LEU A 77 -0.96 -5.05 -8.13
C LEU A 77 -0.29 -3.92 -7.33
N MET A 78 -0.69 -2.66 -7.56
CA MET A 78 -0.11 -1.49 -6.87
C MET A 78 -0.26 -1.57 -5.36
N LEU A 79 -1.38 -2.12 -4.87
CA LEU A 79 -1.63 -2.22 -3.44
C LEU A 79 -0.51 -3.00 -2.73
N VAL A 80 -0.11 -4.13 -3.31
CA VAL A 80 0.95 -4.98 -2.73
C VAL A 80 2.30 -4.30 -2.80
N LEU A 81 2.61 -3.61 -3.91
CA LEU A 81 3.85 -2.85 -4.04
C LEU A 81 3.94 -1.70 -3.02
N GLU A 82 2.84 -0.98 -2.80
CA GLU A 82 2.77 0.09 -1.80
C GLU A 82 2.96 -0.45 -0.38
N ILE A 83 2.34 -1.59 -0.05
CA ILE A 83 2.55 -2.27 1.24
C ILE A 83 4.03 -2.63 1.44
N ILE A 84 4.70 -3.17 0.41
CA ILE A 84 6.12 -3.51 0.47
C ILE A 84 6.98 -2.25 0.67
N ILE A 85 6.72 -1.20 -0.10
CA ILE A 85 7.44 0.08 0.01
C ILE A 85 7.30 0.65 1.42
N PHE A 86 6.08 0.68 1.95
CA PHE A 86 5.81 1.14 3.31
C PHE A 86 6.54 0.28 4.35
N ALA A 87 6.52 -1.04 4.21
CA ALA A 87 7.22 -1.96 5.11
C ALA A 87 8.74 -1.72 5.09
N VAL A 88 9.35 -1.45 3.93
CA VAL A 88 10.78 -1.14 3.81
C VAL A 88 11.12 0.18 4.52
N TYR A 89 10.34 1.24 4.30
CA TYR A 89 10.52 2.52 5.00
C TYR A 89 10.38 2.36 6.52
N TYR A 90 9.36 1.63 6.94
CA TYR A 90 9.10 1.38 8.34
C TYR A 90 10.21 0.54 9.00
N LEU A 91 10.71 -0.48 8.30
CA LEU A 91 11.82 -1.30 8.76
C LEU A 91 13.12 -0.48 8.89
N GLU A 92 13.43 0.37 7.91
CA GLU A 92 14.57 1.29 8.02
C GLU A 92 14.43 2.18 9.25
N PHE A 93 13.25 2.78 9.44
CA PHE A 93 12.93 3.63 10.59
C PHE A 93 13.12 2.86 11.91
N ALA A 94 12.58 1.65 12.02
CA ALA A 94 12.71 0.81 13.20
C ALA A 94 14.19 0.50 13.50
N ILE A 95 14.94 0.01 12.51
CA ILE A 95 16.37 -0.32 12.67
C ILE A 95 17.18 0.90 13.12
N ARG A 96 16.89 2.09 12.56
CA ARG A 96 17.53 3.35 12.96
C ARG A 96 17.18 3.76 14.39
N ALA A 97 15.95 3.53 14.82
CA ALA A 97 15.54 3.79 16.22
C ALA A 97 16.27 2.90 17.23
N PHE A 98 16.77 1.73 16.81
CA PHE A 98 17.62 0.83 17.61
C PHE A 98 19.12 1.14 17.51
N GLY A 99 19.52 2.24 16.87
CA GLY A 99 20.91 2.69 16.88
C GLY A 99 21.78 2.16 15.72
N LYS A 100 21.18 1.56 14.68
CA LYS A 100 21.92 1.10 13.50
C LYS A 100 21.77 2.11 12.34
N PRO A 101 22.87 2.64 11.76
CA PRO A 101 22.81 3.65 10.71
C PRO A 101 22.55 3.02 9.32
N VAL A 102 21.41 2.36 9.16
CA VAL A 102 20.99 1.82 7.85
C VAL A 102 20.30 2.89 7.02
N ARG A 103 20.48 2.83 5.70
CA ARG A 103 19.71 3.60 4.72
C ARG A 103 19.50 2.75 3.48
N PHE A 104 18.27 2.37 3.21
CA PHE A 104 17.92 1.60 2.03
C PHE A 104 17.90 2.49 0.78
N PRO A 105 18.14 1.90 -0.42
CA PRO A 105 18.20 2.66 -1.67
C PRO A 105 16.87 3.30 -2.06
N ILE A 106 15.77 2.95 -1.39
CA ILE A 106 14.40 3.44 -1.63
C ILE A 106 14.28 4.98 -1.59
N HIS A 107 15.19 5.65 -0.89
CA HIS A 107 15.28 7.11 -0.82
C HIS A 107 15.86 7.78 -2.07
N ASN A 108 16.28 7.01 -3.07
CA ASN A 108 16.84 7.54 -4.31
C ASN A 108 15.73 8.11 -5.19
N ILE A 109 15.83 9.39 -5.56
CA ILE A 109 14.85 10.06 -6.43
C ILE A 109 14.65 9.34 -7.76
N LYS A 110 15.69 8.65 -8.28
CA LYS A 110 15.57 7.82 -9.49
C LYS A 110 14.57 6.68 -9.29
N LEU A 111 14.56 6.04 -8.12
CA LEU A 111 13.58 4.99 -7.82
C LEU A 111 12.16 5.55 -7.69
N LEU A 112 12.01 6.76 -7.16
CA LEU A 112 10.71 7.44 -7.15
C LEU A 112 10.22 7.68 -8.58
N TYR A 113 11.06 8.22 -9.48
CA TYR A 113 10.69 8.40 -10.88
C TYR A 113 10.38 7.08 -11.58
N VAL A 114 11.16 6.02 -11.32
CA VAL A 114 10.87 4.67 -11.85
C VAL A 114 9.51 4.16 -11.34
N PHE A 115 9.22 4.33 -10.06
CA PHE A 115 7.94 3.94 -9.48
C PHE A 115 6.77 4.73 -10.09
N LEU A 116 6.90 6.05 -10.22
CA LEU A 116 5.86 6.90 -10.84
C LEU A 116 5.66 6.56 -12.32
N ALA A 117 6.74 6.33 -13.07
CA ALA A 117 6.65 5.89 -14.46
C ALA A 117 5.97 4.53 -14.56
N PHE A 118 6.34 3.58 -13.70
CA PHE A 118 5.71 2.26 -13.64
C PHE A 118 4.22 2.37 -13.29
N LEU A 119 3.84 3.22 -12.33
CA LEU A 119 2.44 3.47 -11.97
C LEU A 119 1.65 4.03 -13.15
N ALA A 120 2.20 5.00 -13.88
CA ALA A 120 1.57 5.57 -15.06
C ALA A 120 1.39 4.51 -16.17
N ILE A 121 2.46 3.78 -16.49
CA ILE A 121 2.44 2.72 -17.51
C ILE A 121 1.45 1.61 -17.13
N TYR A 122 1.49 1.12 -15.89
CA TYR A 122 0.57 0.11 -15.38
C TYR A 122 -0.89 0.58 -15.44
N SER A 123 -1.14 1.83 -15.05
CA SER A 123 -2.48 2.42 -15.08
C SER A 123 -3.06 2.52 -16.48
N ILE A 124 -2.21 2.67 -17.51
CA ILE A 124 -2.64 2.66 -18.90
C ILE A 124 -2.79 1.21 -19.39
N ALA A 125 -1.74 0.39 -19.23
CA ALA A 125 -1.66 -0.98 -19.74
C ALA A 125 -2.81 -1.88 -19.23
N ARG A 126 -3.23 -1.70 -17.97
CA ARG A 126 -4.34 -2.47 -17.38
C ARG A 126 -5.69 -2.31 -18.10
N ASN A 127 -5.86 -1.25 -18.88
CA ASN A 127 -7.09 -1.03 -19.65
C ASN A 127 -7.12 -1.86 -20.94
N PHE A 128 -5.95 -2.28 -21.45
CA PHE A 128 -5.82 -2.96 -22.74
C PHE A 128 -5.39 -4.41 -22.61
N VAL A 129 -4.78 -4.80 -21.49
CA VAL A 129 -4.29 -6.16 -21.25
C VAL A 129 -5.27 -6.95 -20.39
N PRO A 130 -6.02 -7.93 -20.95
CA PRO A 130 -7.07 -8.65 -20.21
C PRO A 130 -6.57 -9.43 -19.00
N ALA A 131 -5.30 -9.86 -19.02
CA ALA A 131 -4.68 -10.59 -17.92
C ALA A 131 -4.49 -9.73 -16.64
N ILE A 132 -4.40 -8.41 -16.80
CA ILE A 132 -4.13 -7.44 -15.72
C ILE A 132 -5.36 -6.53 -15.48
N ALA A 133 -6.37 -6.62 -16.35
CA ALA A 133 -7.63 -5.92 -16.18
C ALA A 133 -8.33 -6.43 -14.90
N PRO A 134 -8.83 -5.51 -14.06
CA PRO A 134 -9.62 -5.90 -12.89
C PRO A 134 -10.90 -6.59 -13.36
N ILE A 135 -11.29 -7.63 -12.62
CA ILE A 135 -12.55 -8.35 -12.82
C ILE A 135 -13.69 -7.78 -11.98
#